data_AF-A0A2K8WXQ2-F1
#
_entry.id   AF-A0A2K8WXQ2-F1
#
_cell.length_a   1.000
_cell.length_b   1.000
_cell.length_c   1.000
_cell.angle_alpha   90.00
_cell.angle_beta   90.00
_cell.angle_gamma   90.00
#
_symmetry.space_group_name_H-M   'P 1'
#
loop_
_entity.id
_entity.type
_entity.pdbx_description
1 polymer ?
#
loop_
_entity_poly.entity_id
_entity_poly.type
_entity_poly.pdbx_seq_one_letter_code
_entity_poly.pdbx_strand_id
1 'polypeptide(L)' 'MDYNKFILCILLVFSISAISQSKYLLEEGVKSEKINFELVNNVIVIPVNVNGVDLKFLLDTGVNKAIFLFW' A
#
# COMPACT_ATOMS: atom_id res chain seq x y z
N MET A 1 -12.68 -41.34 4.43
CA MET A 1 -11.90 -40.23 3.83
C MET A 1 -10.58 -40.17 4.55
N ASP A 2 -9.46 -40.36 3.86
CA ASP A 2 -8.13 -40.28 4.45
C ASP A 2 -7.89 -38.87 4.98
N TYR A 3 -7.23 -38.74 6.14
CA TYR A 3 -6.94 -37.47 6.83
C TYR A 3 -6.36 -36.39 5.89
N ASN A 4 -5.53 -36.79 4.93
CA ASN A 4 -4.95 -35.90 3.91
C ASN A 4 -6.01 -35.22 3.03
N LYS A 5 -7.07 -35.94 2.66
CA LYS A 5 -8.17 -35.39 1.86
C LYS A 5 -9.00 -34.38 2.66
N PHE A 6 -9.15 -34.62 3.97
CA PHE A 6 -9.85 -33.70 4.87
C PHE A 6 -9.07 -32.38 5.05
N ILE A 7 -7.75 -32.45 5.24
CA ILE A 7 -6.88 -31.27 5.30
C ILE A 7 -6.93 -30.48 4.00
N LEU A 8 -6.88 -31.17 2.85
CA LEU A 8 -6.93 -30.52 1.55
C LEU A 8 -8.23 -29.72 1.36
N CYS A 9 -9.37 -30.28 1.78
CA CYS A 9 -10.65 -29.57 1.77
C CYS A 9 -10.63 -28.31 2.65
N ILE A 10 -10.03 -28.37 3.84
CA ILE A 10 -9.90 -27.20 4.73
C ILE A 10 -9.03 -26.11 4.09
N LEU A 11 -7.89 -26.46 3.49
CA LEU A 11 -7.01 -25.51 2.81
C LEU A 11 -7.70 -24.84 1.61
N LEU A 12 -8.51 -25.59 0.85
CA LEU A 12 -9.27 -25.05 -0.27
C LEU A 12 -10.34 -24.03 0.20
N VAL A 13 -11.07 -24.33 1.27
CA VAL A 13 -12.09 -23.40 1.82
C VAL A 13 -11.43 -22.12 2.36
N PHE A 14 -10.27 -22.23 3.02
CA PHE A 14 -9.54 -21.08 3.54
C PHE A 14 -9.03 -20.16 2.42
N SER A 15 -8.66 -20.73 1.26
CA SER A 15 -8.15 -19.97 0.12
C SER A 15 -9.19 -19.03 -0.50
N ILE A 16 -10.48 -19.38 -0.41
CA ILE A 16 -11.60 -18.56 -0.94
C ILE A 16 -11.87 -17.34 -0.05
N SER A 17 -11.42 -17.38 1.21
CA SER A 17 -11.61 -16.31 2.20
C SER A 17 -10.48 -15.28 2.20
N ALA A 18 -9.51 -15.41 1.29
CA ALA A 18 -8.38 -14.50 1.20
C ALA A 18 -8.83 -13.15 0.61
N ILE A 19 -8.78 -12.11 1.44
CA ILE A 19 -8.99 -10.72 1.00
C ILE A 19 -7.62 -10.16 0.58
N SER A 20 -7.49 -9.73 -0.68
CA SER A 20 -6.28 -9.04 -1.15
C SER A 20 -6.17 -7.62 -0.59
N GLN A 21 -4.98 -7.02 -0.62
CA GLN A 21 -4.78 -5.66 -0.10
C GLN A 21 -5.61 -4.63 -0.88
N SER A 22 -6.71 -4.17 -0.29
CA SER A 22 -7.76 -3.35 -0.92
C SER A 22 -7.53 -1.83 -0.87
N LYS A 23 -6.38 -1.35 -0.35
CA LYS A 23 -6.28 0.05 0.11
C LYS A 23 -5.77 1.06 -0.91
N TYR A 24 -5.41 0.64 -2.13
CA TYR A 24 -4.97 1.55 -3.18
C TYR A 24 -6.02 1.60 -4.30
N LEU A 25 -7.16 2.23 -4.02
CA LEU A 25 -8.22 2.44 -4.99
C LEU A 25 -8.25 3.93 -5.38
N LEU A 26 -8.20 4.21 -6.68
CA LEU A 26 -8.62 5.51 -7.19
C LEU A 26 -10.16 5.58 -7.17
N GLU A 27 -10.72 6.79 -7.25
CA GLU A 27 -12.16 6.95 -7.39
C GLU A 27 -12.69 6.19 -8.62
N GLU A 28 -13.95 5.75 -8.57
CA GLU A 28 -14.54 4.93 -9.63
C GLU A 28 -14.51 5.68 -10.98
N GLY A 29 -13.96 5.05 -12.01
CA GLY A 29 -13.77 5.65 -13.33
C GLY A 29 -12.50 6.50 -13.49
N VAL A 30 -11.72 6.71 -12.43
CA VAL A 30 -10.45 7.44 -12.49
C VAL A 30 -9.30 6.49 -12.81
N LYS A 31 -8.58 6.78 -13.91
CA LYS A 31 -7.41 5.99 -14.34
C LYS A 31 -6.08 6.50 -13.78
N SER A 32 -6.02 7.77 -13.40
CA SER A 32 -4.81 8.43 -12.91
C SER A 32 -5.19 9.66 -12.10
N GLU A 33 -4.41 9.97 -11.08
CA GLU A 33 -4.57 11.16 -10.26
C GLU A 33 -3.31 12.03 -10.32
N LYS A 34 -3.48 13.34 -10.15
CA LYS A 34 -2.37 14.29 -10.03
C LYS A 34 -2.31 14.78 -8.59
N ILE A 35 -1.15 14.63 -7.98
CA ILE A 35 -0.88 15.12 -6.62
C ILE A 35 0.07 16.31 -6.67
N ASN A 36 -0.09 17.22 -5.70
CA ASN A 36 0.84 18.33 -5.53
C ASN A 36 2.13 17.85 -4.86
N PHE A 37 3.26 18.44 -5.26
CA PHE A 37 4.56 18.18 -4.65
C PHE A 37 5.38 19.47 -4.60
N GLU A 38 6.33 19.53 -3.68
CA GLU A 38 7.35 20.57 -3.58
C GLU A 38 8.64 20.06 -4.24
N LEU A 39 9.27 20.88 -5.10
CA LEU A 39 10.61 20.60 -5.61
C LEU A 39 11.62 21.44 -4.83
N VAL A 40 12.36 20.80 -3.92
CA VAL A 40 13.36 21.46 -3.07
C VAL A 40 14.72 20.85 -3.37
N ASN A 41 15.66 21.66 -3.88
CA ASN A 41 17.01 21.22 -4.23
C ASN A 41 17.03 19.94 -5.11
N ASN A 42 16.16 19.89 -6.12
CA ASN A 42 15.97 18.74 -7.02
C ASN A 42 15.41 17.46 -6.37
N VAL A 43 14.95 17.54 -5.12
CA VAL A 43 14.26 16.46 -4.44
C VAL A 43 12.76 16.71 -4.51
N ILE A 44 12.01 15.69 -4.95
CA ILE A 44 10.54 15.70 -4.96
C ILE A 44 10.07 15.38 -3.53
N VAL A 45 9.41 16.35 -2.91
CA VAL A 45 8.84 16.24 -1.56
C VAL A 45 7.33 16.25 -1.66
N ILE A 46 6.70 15.18 -1.18
CA ILE A 46 5.25 15.00 -1.22
C ILE A 46 4.70 15.21 0.20
N PRO A 47 3.91 16.27 0.46
CA PRO A 47 3.23 16.42 1.74
C PRO A 47 2.11 15.38 1.86
N VAL A 48 2.06 14.68 2.98
CA VAL A 48 1.03 13.67 3.25
C VAL A 48 0.52 13.79 4.68
N ASN A 49 -0.77 13.57 4.89
CA ASN A 49 -1.33 13.43 6.24
C ASN A 49 -1.54 11.95 6.55
N VAL A 50 -0.89 11.46 7.60
CA VAL A 50 -1.00 10.06 8.04
C VAL A 50 -1.54 10.07 9.47
N ASN A 51 -2.75 9.56 9.65
CA ASN A 51 -3.44 9.50 10.95
C ASN A 51 -3.50 10.86 11.67
N GLY A 52 -3.73 11.95 10.92
CA GLY A 52 -3.80 13.31 11.49
C GLY A 52 -2.44 13.98 11.71
N VAL A 53 -1.33 13.31 11.38
CA VAL A 53 0.02 13.88 11.44
C VAL A 53 0.47 14.26 10.04
N ASP A 54 0.84 15.53 9.85
CA ASP A 54 1.43 16.02 8.61
C ASP A 54 2.90 15.58 8.53
N LEU A 55 3.22 14.86 7.45
CA LEU A 55 4.54 14.33 7.15
C LEU A 55 4.99 14.82 5.78
N LYS A 56 6.32 14.81 5.57
CA LYS A 56 6.94 15.08 4.28
C LYS A 56 7.60 13.80 3.77
N PHE A 57 7.14 13.31 2.63
CA PHE A 57 7.67 12.12 2.00
C PHE A 57 8.70 12.49 0.92
N LEU A 58 9.92 11.98 1.02
CA LEU A 58 10.93 12.14 -0.02
C LEU A 58 10.74 11.03 -1.05
N LEU A 59 10.50 11.39 -2.31
CA LEU A 59 10.38 10.40 -3.38
C LEU A 59 11.77 9.94 -3.83
N ASP A 60 12.21 8.80 -3.30
CA ASP A 60 13.50 8.19 -3.61
C ASP A 60 13.30 6.81 -4.27
N THR A 61 13.74 6.67 -5.52
CA THR A 61 13.70 5.39 -6.27
C THR A 61 14.87 4.46 -5.92
N GLY A 62 15.88 4.94 -5.18
CA GLY A 62 17.06 4.19 -4.77
C GLY A 62 16.88 3.33 -3.51
N VAL A 63 15.72 3.44 -2.85
CA VAL A 63 15.40 2.69 -1.62
C VAL A 63 14.25 1.72 -1.84
N ASN A 64 14.37 0.52 -1.28
CA ASN A 64 13.38 -0.55 -1.46
C ASN A 64 12.20 -0.48 -0.46
N LYS A 65 12.31 0.37 0.58
CA LYS A 65 11.27 0.57 1.59
C LYS A 65 11.13 2.04 1.92
N ALA A 66 9.90 2.50 2.02
CA ALA A 66 9.55 3.80 2.56
C ALA A 66 10.04 3.91 4.02
N ILE A 67 10.71 5.02 4.34
CA ILE A 67 11.13 5.35 5.71
C ILE A 67 10.27 6.52 6.17
N PHE A 68 9.62 6.38 7.33
CA PHE A 68 8.90 7.45 7.98
C PHE A 68 9.76 8.02 9.11
N LEU A 69 10.09 9.31 9.03
CA LEU A 69 10.75 10.01 10.12
C LEU A 69 9.69 10.82 10.88
N PHE A 70 9.36 10.38 12.09
CA PHE A 70 8.57 11.13 13.05
C PHE A 70 9.55 11.88 13.97
N TRP A 71 9.82 13.15 13.68
CA TRP A 71 10.42 14.07 14.65
C TRP A 71 9.58 15.33 14.69
#